data_AF-A0A8U0WH62-F1
#
_entry.id   AF-A0A8U0WH62-F1
#
_cell.length_a   1.000
_cell.length_b   1.000
_cell.length_c   1.000
_cell.angle_alpha   90.00
_cell.angle_beta   90.00
_cell.angle_gamma   90.00
#
_symmetry.space_group_name_H-M   'P 1'
#
loop_
_entity.id
_entity.type
_entity.pdbx_description
1 polymer ?
#
loop_
_entity_poly.entity_id
_entity_poly.type
_entity_poly.pdbx_seq_one_letter_code
_entity_poly.pdbx_strand_id
1 'polypeptide(L)'
;MDNIAKKNFLELYLVKQKELGKRQREYKKILSTKLKTRKETIIEASYQNAIEQLRLEKDDLRAQIWVASGITHQRDNKRCLKNIKCHVQCQESLADDIRKLKVAIANLEREISRVNKQVYDLNRKTVPDTQHQAYVAKARKKLMILENQLEVGIRRECGFAAANAELREELIKILNHRTFFNESYTKLVQKLNSDKKYLIDLIEYALGTFDNCIEVYEKIDNIIKRETKERDLRKVEMQGIMRKIAADADNTEFMDIKGKARVMADLQPKEYARREKFRRDHTKKINLYNKILEKIQAYTQTQNVEKVIEKFQQQESLYYSYFNYANELSYHMTLLTNSVNRLYNDIDSLKKANLNTLQEQTDTIAKLENTLQEKQKKNAELKKISDANDARLDNLLQGIKTLFDLCKGDAAPLMVLLGNHTQVDLVNVRRFLKILERRIFDITASVYVMERQSDARSYPDYVVKQIEKVCEWPTDINDIVLTQQCPECAEGEAFNMDDAGDGGVVVHTVEEAKQKLHEKVNQPEMQYRLHSISQCRLPRSRVLAAKRHV
;
A
#
# COMPACT_ATOMS: atom_id res chain seq x y z
N MET A 1 44.39 -146.43 -142.65
CA MET A 1 44.12 -145.73 -143.93
C MET A 1 42.90 -144.82 -143.84
N ASP A 2 42.98 -143.54 -143.46
CA ASP A 2 43.91 -142.83 -142.57
C ASP A 2 43.42 -141.40 -142.35
N ASN A 3 43.25 -141.05 -141.07
CA ASN A 3 43.96 -139.97 -140.37
C ASN A 3 44.09 -138.54 -140.93
N ILE A 4 43.40 -138.14 -142.01
CA ILE A 4 43.47 -136.75 -142.53
C ILE A 4 42.13 -135.98 -142.43
N ALA A 5 40.98 -136.65 -142.39
CA ALA A 5 39.68 -135.95 -142.38
C ALA A 5 39.24 -135.38 -141.01
N LYS A 6 39.75 -135.90 -139.88
CA LYS A 6 39.37 -135.43 -138.52
C LYS A 6 40.03 -134.12 -138.11
N LYS A 7 41.16 -133.73 -138.71
CA LYS A 7 41.87 -132.48 -138.36
C LYS A 7 41.17 -131.24 -138.94
N ASN A 8 40.63 -131.35 -140.15
CA ASN A 8 39.89 -130.25 -140.81
C ASN A 8 38.55 -129.91 -140.13
N PHE A 9 37.89 -130.86 -139.45
CA PHE A 9 36.63 -130.58 -138.75
C PHE A 9 36.83 -129.73 -137.49
N LEU A 10 37.93 -129.94 -136.76
CA LEU A 10 38.23 -129.22 -135.51
C LEU A 10 38.70 -127.78 -135.75
N GLU A 11 39.46 -127.54 -136.82
CA GLU A 11 39.94 -126.20 -137.16
C GLU A 11 38.80 -125.29 -137.65
N LEU A 12 37.84 -125.83 -138.41
CA LEU A 12 36.66 -125.10 -138.86
C LEU A 12 35.69 -124.74 -137.71
N TYR A 13 35.61 -125.58 -136.68
CA TYR A 13 34.75 -125.34 -135.51
C TYR A 13 35.29 -124.21 -134.62
N LEU A 14 36.62 -124.14 -134.44
CA LEU A 14 37.28 -123.11 -133.64
C LEU A 14 37.19 -121.70 -134.28
N VAL A 15 37.26 -121.60 -135.61
CA VAL A 15 37.07 -120.32 -136.32
C VAL A 15 35.64 -119.81 -136.15
N LYS A 16 34.63 -120.66 -136.29
CA LYS A 16 33.22 -120.28 -136.09
C LYS A 16 32.93 -119.80 -134.67
N GLN A 17 33.54 -120.41 -133.65
CA GLN A 17 33.31 -120.01 -132.25
C GLN A 17 33.91 -118.64 -131.92
N LYS A 18 35.07 -118.28 -132.52
CA LYS A 18 35.66 -116.94 -132.40
C LYS A 18 34.84 -115.86 -133.10
N GLU A 19 34.25 -116.14 -134.27
CA GLU A 19 33.36 -115.21 -134.97
C GLU A 19 32.05 -114.95 -134.21
N LEU A 20 31.47 -115.99 -133.61
CA LEU A 20 30.25 -115.88 -132.81
C LEU A 20 30.47 -115.01 -131.57
N GLY A 21 31.65 -115.13 -130.93
CA GLY A 21 32.05 -114.28 -129.81
C GLY A 21 32.26 -112.81 -130.19
N LYS A 22 32.80 -112.51 -131.39
CA LYS A 22 32.90 -111.13 -131.90
C LYS A 22 31.52 -110.53 -132.19
N ARG A 23 30.64 -111.28 -132.87
CA ARG A 23 29.28 -110.82 -133.21
C ARG A 23 28.39 -110.57 -131.98
N GLN A 24 28.55 -111.37 -130.92
CA GLN A 24 27.83 -111.11 -129.65
C GLN A 24 28.29 -109.82 -128.94
N ARG A 25 29.58 -109.45 -129.02
CA ARG A 25 30.07 -108.20 -128.42
C ARG A 25 29.63 -106.96 -129.21
N GLU A 26 29.62 -107.04 -130.53
CA GLU A 26 29.14 -105.96 -131.39
C GLU A 26 27.62 -105.72 -131.21
N TYR A 27 26.82 -106.78 -131.07
CA TYR A 27 25.39 -106.66 -130.78
C TYR A 27 25.10 -105.96 -129.44
N LYS A 28 25.91 -106.22 -128.40
CA LYS A 28 25.74 -105.60 -127.08
C LYS A 28 26.05 -104.10 -127.06
N LYS A 29 27.03 -103.63 -127.86
CA LYS A 29 27.37 -102.20 -127.98
C LYS A 29 26.32 -101.39 -128.74
N ILE A 30 25.67 -101.98 -129.74
CA ILE A 30 24.62 -101.31 -130.53
C ILE A 30 23.32 -101.16 -129.73
N LEU A 31 23.03 -102.09 -128.80
CA LEU A 31 21.83 -102.01 -127.96
C LEU A 31 21.90 -100.87 -126.93
N SER A 32 23.09 -100.54 -126.42
CA SER A 32 23.27 -99.47 -125.42
C SER A 32 23.18 -98.05 -125.98
N THR A 33 23.32 -97.86 -127.29
CA THR A 33 23.30 -96.52 -127.93
C THR A 33 21.96 -96.17 -128.59
N LYS A 34 21.05 -97.14 -128.80
CA LYS A 34 19.73 -96.90 -129.42
C LYS A 34 18.55 -96.80 -128.45
N LEU A 35 18.77 -96.90 -127.14
CA LEU A 35 17.74 -96.72 -126.12
C LEU A 35 17.95 -95.39 -125.39
N LYS A 36 17.14 -94.36 -125.71
CA LYS A 36 17.03 -93.14 -124.90
C LYS A 36 16.65 -93.54 -123.47
N THR A 37 17.38 -93.05 -122.48
CA THR A 37 17.11 -93.42 -121.09
C THR A 37 15.89 -92.67 -120.57
N ARG A 38 15.03 -93.35 -119.81
CA ARG A 38 13.79 -92.81 -119.19
C ARG A 38 13.98 -91.47 -118.44
N LYS A 39 15.21 -91.14 -118.03
CA LYS A 39 15.53 -89.88 -117.35
C LYS A 39 15.41 -88.66 -118.26
N GLU A 40 15.80 -88.77 -119.53
CA GLU A 40 15.82 -87.63 -120.47
C GLU A 40 14.40 -87.16 -120.82
N THR A 41 13.45 -88.09 -120.99
CA THR A 41 12.04 -87.76 -121.28
C THR A 41 11.31 -87.13 -120.09
N ILE A 42 11.69 -87.48 -118.86
CA ILE A 42 11.09 -86.90 -117.64
C ILE A 42 11.56 -85.45 -117.45
N ILE A 43 12.84 -85.18 -117.75
CA ILE A 43 13.42 -83.83 -117.64
C ILE A 43 12.77 -82.88 -118.66
N GLU A 44 12.54 -83.33 -119.90
CA GLU A 44 11.96 -82.49 -120.95
C GLU A 44 10.49 -82.12 -120.64
N ALA A 45 9.70 -83.05 -120.11
CA ALA A 45 8.33 -82.77 -119.63
C ALA A 45 8.31 -81.82 -118.43
N SER A 46 9.31 -81.91 -117.52
CA SER A 46 9.45 -80.99 -116.39
C SER A 46 9.69 -79.55 -116.84
N TYR A 47 10.51 -79.33 -117.87
CA TYR A 47 10.77 -77.99 -118.39
C TYR A 47 9.54 -77.38 -119.07
N GLN A 48 8.76 -78.17 -119.79
CA GLN A 48 7.52 -77.68 -120.42
C GLN A 48 6.48 -77.24 -119.37
N ASN A 49 6.28 -78.05 -118.32
CA ASN A 49 5.37 -77.69 -117.22
C ASN A 49 5.80 -76.41 -116.50
N ALA A 50 7.11 -76.22 -116.26
CA ALA A 50 7.63 -75.01 -115.61
C ALA A 50 7.41 -73.75 -116.49
N ILE A 51 7.59 -73.86 -117.80
CA ILE A 51 7.35 -72.75 -118.74
C ILE A 51 5.86 -72.38 -118.75
N GLU A 52 4.96 -73.35 -118.68
CA GLU A 52 3.52 -73.10 -118.67
C GLU A 52 3.07 -72.43 -117.37
N GLN A 53 3.60 -72.84 -116.22
CA GLN A 53 3.39 -72.16 -114.93
C GLN A 53 3.86 -70.70 -114.97
N LEU A 54 5.07 -70.44 -115.49
CA LEU A 54 5.59 -69.08 -115.59
C LEU A 54 4.77 -68.18 -116.53
N ARG A 55 4.13 -68.75 -117.56
CA ARG A 55 3.21 -67.99 -118.42
C ARG A 55 1.92 -67.62 -117.71
N LEU A 56 1.35 -68.55 -116.93
CA LEU A 56 0.17 -68.28 -116.11
C LEU A 56 0.46 -67.20 -115.06
N GLU A 57 1.58 -67.30 -114.34
CA GLU A 57 1.99 -66.28 -113.36
C GLU A 57 2.18 -64.90 -114.01
N LYS A 58 2.78 -64.85 -115.20
CA LYS A 58 2.94 -63.60 -115.94
C LYS A 58 1.58 -62.96 -116.27
N ASP A 59 0.62 -63.74 -116.74
CA ASP A 59 -0.68 -63.22 -117.12
C ASP A 59 -1.49 -62.78 -115.89
N ASP A 60 -1.39 -63.52 -114.78
CA ASP A 60 -1.96 -63.12 -113.48
C ASP A 60 -1.36 -61.81 -112.96
N LEU A 61 -0.03 -61.66 -112.97
CA LEU A 61 0.63 -60.41 -112.58
C LEU A 61 0.20 -59.25 -113.47
N ARG A 62 0.01 -59.49 -114.76
CA ARG A 62 -0.45 -58.47 -115.71
C ARG A 62 -1.88 -58.03 -115.42
N ALA A 63 -2.76 -58.97 -115.08
CA ALA A 63 -4.13 -58.69 -114.64
C ALA A 63 -4.14 -57.89 -113.32
N GLN A 64 -3.31 -58.26 -112.35
CA GLN A 64 -3.18 -57.52 -111.07
C GLN A 64 -2.71 -56.09 -111.30
N ILE A 65 -1.71 -55.86 -112.15
CA ILE A 65 -1.24 -54.51 -112.49
C ILE A 65 -2.36 -53.72 -113.18
N TRP A 66 -3.13 -54.33 -114.08
CA TRP A 66 -4.23 -53.65 -114.76
C TRP A 66 -5.35 -53.23 -113.79
N VAL A 67 -5.73 -54.11 -112.86
CA VAL A 67 -6.70 -53.78 -111.80
C VAL A 67 -6.15 -52.68 -110.89
N ALA A 68 -4.91 -52.81 -110.41
CA ALA A 68 -4.28 -51.81 -109.53
C ALA A 68 -4.09 -50.44 -110.21
N SER A 69 -3.85 -50.42 -111.53
CA SER A 69 -3.74 -49.20 -112.32
C SER A 69 -5.09 -48.68 -112.85
N GLY A 70 -6.19 -49.35 -112.51
CA GLY A 70 -7.54 -48.98 -112.89
C GLY A 70 -7.92 -47.57 -112.44
N ILE A 71 -8.78 -46.93 -113.23
CA ILE A 71 -9.19 -45.53 -113.06
C ILE A 71 -9.88 -45.29 -111.69
N THR A 72 -10.59 -46.30 -111.17
CA THR A 72 -11.25 -46.25 -109.85
C THR A 72 -10.22 -46.06 -108.73
N HIS A 73 -9.21 -46.94 -108.67
CA HIS A 73 -8.14 -46.85 -107.67
C HIS A 73 -7.31 -45.57 -107.80
N GLN A 74 -7.08 -45.07 -109.01
CA GLN A 74 -6.42 -43.77 -109.20
C GLN A 74 -7.26 -42.59 -108.68
N ARG A 75 -8.59 -42.62 -108.87
CA ARG A 75 -9.50 -41.59 -108.35
C ARG A 75 -9.55 -41.62 -106.82
N ASP A 76 -9.64 -42.81 -106.24
CA ASP A 76 -9.63 -42.97 -104.78
C ASP A 76 -8.29 -42.54 -104.18
N ASN A 77 -7.16 -42.90 -104.80
CA ASN A 77 -5.84 -42.40 -104.38
C ASN A 77 -5.74 -40.86 -104.44
N LYS A 78 -6.27 -40.22 -105.49
CA LYS A 78 -6.32 -38.75 -105.59
C LYS A 78 -7.21 -38.13 -104.51
N ARG A 79 -8.35 -38.76 -104.19
CA ARG A 79 -9.24 -38.32 -103.11
C ARG A 79 -8.57 -38.46 -101.75
N CYS A 80 -7.94 -39.58 -101.48
CA CYS A 80 -7.15 -39.82 -100.26
C CYS A 80 -6.03 -38.79 -100.12
N LEU A 81 -5.27 -38.52 -101.20
CA LEU A 81 -4.23 -37.48 -101.20
C LEU A 81 -4.80 -36.08 -100.90
N LYS A 82 -5.96 -35.73 -101.46
CA LYS A 82 -6.61 -34.44 -101.17
C LYS A 82 -7.04 -34.35 -99.70
N ASN A 83 -7.59 -35.43 -99.14
CA ASN A 83 -7.97 -35.48 -97.73
C ASN A 83 -6.74 -35.39 -96.81
N ILE A 84 -5.67 -36.13 -97.11
CA ILE A 84 -4.40 -36.06 -96.37
C ILE A 84 -3.86 -34.63 -96.40
N LYS A 85 -3.84 -33.98 -97.56
CA LYS A 85 -3.39 -32.59 -97.67
C LYS A 85 -4.23 -31.63 -96.82
N CYS A 86 -5.56 -31.79 -96.82
CA CYS A 86 -6.46 -30.99 -95.98
C CYS A 86 -6.19 -31.22 -94.48
N HIS A 87 -6.03 -32.47 -94.05
CA HIS A 87 -5.72 -32.80 -92.66
C HIS A 87 -4.37 -32.26 -92.22
N VAL A 88 -3.33 -32.35 -93.07
CA VAL A 88 -2.01 -31.77 -92.78
C VAL A 88 -2.09 -30.26 -92.61
N GLN A 89 -2.79 -29.56 -93.51
CA GLN A 89 -2.98 -28.11 -93.40
C GLN A 89 -3.73 -27.71 -92.13
N CYS A 90 -4.78 -28.46 -91.78
CA CYS A 90 -5.52 -28.24 -90.54
C CYS A 90 -4.64 -28.49 -89.31
N GLN A 91 -3.84 -29.56 -89.31
CA GLN A 91 -2.90 -29.87 -88.25
C GLN A 91 -1.84 -28.77 -88.09
N GLU A 92 -1.29 -28.24 -89.18
CA GLU A 92 -0.36 -27.11 -89.17
C GLU A 92 -1.01 -25.86 -88.55
N SER A 93 -2.23 -25.50 -88.98
CA SER A 93 -2.95 -24.36 -88.40
C SER A 93 -3.24 -24.51 -86.90
N LEU A 94 -3.65 -25.71 -86.48
CA LEU A 94 -3.89 -26.00 -85.06
C LEU A 94 -2.58 -25.97 -84.27
N ALA A 95 -1.47 -26.46 -84.84
CA ALA A 95 -0.17 -26.38 -84.21
C ALA A 95 0.30 -24.93 -84.02
N ASP A 96 0.02 -24.05 -84.98
CA ASP A 96 0.28 -22.61 -84.85
C ASP A 96 -0.55 -21.96 -83.74
N ASP A 97 -1.83 -22.27 -83.67
CA ASP A 97 -2.71 -21.71 -82.63
C ASP A 97 -2.35 -22.24 -81.24
N ILE A 98 -2.00 -23.53 -81.12
CA ILE A 98 -1.45 -24.10 -79.89
C ILE A 98 -0.15 -23.39 -79.50
N ARG A 99 0.73 -23.09 -80.46
CA ARG A 99 1.96 -22.32 -80.18
C ARG A 99 1.65 -20.92 -79.65
N LYS A 100 0.73 -20.19 -80.28
CA LYS A 100 0.32 -18.85 -79.82
C LYS A 100 -0.28 -18.90 -78.41
N LEU A 101 -1.16 -19.87 -78.15
CA LEU A 101 -1.77 -20.04 -76.82
C LEU A 101 -0.72 -20.40 -75.76
N LYS A 102 0.24 -21.27 -76.06
CA LYS A 102 1.35 -21.58 -75.15
C LYS A 102 2.19 -20.35 -74.82
N VAL A 103 2.48 -19.50 -75.81
CA VAL A 103 3.19 -18.23 -75.58
C VAL A 103 2.36 -17.28 -74.71
N ALA A 104 1.06 -17.16 -74.97
CA ALA A 104 0.16 -16.33 -74.18
C ALA A 104 0.08 -16.81 -72.72
N ILE A 105 -0.04 -18.13 -72.49
CA ILE A 105 -0.02 -18.74 -71.16
C ILE A 105 1.29 -18.40 -70.44
N ALA A 106 2.44 -18.61 -71.09
CA ALA A 106 3.74 -18.31 -70.49
C ALA A 106 3.91 -16.81 -70.16
N ASN A 107 3.32 -15.91 -70.96
CA ASN A 107 3.32 -14.49 -70.66
C ASN A 107 2.43 -14.16 -69.45
N LEU A 108 1.24 -14.74 -69.37
CA LEU A 108 0.33 -14.58 -68.22
C LEU A 108 0.94 -15.13 -66.93
N GLU A 109 1.60 -16.29 -66.98
CA GLU A 109 2.31 -16.87 -65.82
C GLU A 109 3.42 -15.94 -65.31
N ARG A 110 4.14 -15.27 -66.22
CA ARG A 110 5.16 -14.25 -65.86
C ARG A 110 4.52 -13.05 -65.18
N GLU A 111 3.40 -12.53 -65.69
CA GLU A 111 2.71 -11.40 -65.06
C GLU A 111 2.07 -11.78 -63.72
N ILE A 112 1.48 -12.97 -63.60
CA ILE A 112 0.99 -13.50 -62.32
C ILE A 112 2.13 -13.54 -61.30
N SER A 113 3.31 -14.03 -61.71
CA SER A 113 4.49 -14.08 -60.84
C SER A 113 4.96 -12.68 -60.42
N ARG A 114 4.93 -11.70 -61.33
CA ARG A 114 5.29 -10.31 -61.03
C ARG A 114 4.31 -9.68 -60.03
N VAL A 115 3.01 -9.84 -60.26
CA VAL A 115 1.97 -9.32 -59.36
C VAL A 115 2.04 -10.00 -58.00
N ASN A 116 2.22 -11.32 -57.95
CA ASN A 116 2.41 -12.05 -56.69
C ASN A 116 3.61 -11.53 -55.89
N LYS A 117 4.73 -11.20 -56.57
CA LYS A 117 5.89 -10.58 -55.92
C LYS A 117 5.56 -9.20 -55.35
N GLN A 118 4.81 -8.38 -56.10
CA GLN A 118 4.36 -7.08 -55.60
C GLN A 118 3.41 -7.20 -54.41
N VAL A 119 2.46 -8.14 -54.46
CA VAL A 119 1.54 -8.44 -53.35
C VAL A 119 2.33 -8.90 -52.13
N TYR A 120 3.33 -9.76 -52.30
CA TYR A 120 4.20 -10.19 -51.21
C TYR A 120 4.98 -9.02 -50.58
N ASP A 121 5.59 -8.17 -51.40
CA ASP A 121 6.35 -7.00 -50.93
C ASP A 121 5.46 -5.97 -50.23
N LEU A 122 4.22 -5.78 -50.70
CA LEU A 122 3.22 -4.94 -50.05
C LEU A 122 2.78 -5.54 -48.71
N ASN A 123 2.40 -6.82 -48.68
CA ASN A 123 2.01 -7.53 -47.45
C ASN A 123 3.12 -7.58 -46.40
N ARG A 124 4.40 -7.54 -46.82
CA ARG A 124 5.54 -7.44 -45.91
C ARG A 124 5.68 -6.04 -45.30
N LYS A 125 5.31 -4.99 -46.03
CA LYS A 125 5.40 -3.59 -45.59
C LYS A 125 4.15 -3.15 -44.82
N THR A 126 2.99 -3.70 -45.13
CA THR A 126 1.75 -3.42 -44.42
C THR A 126 1.68 -4.26 -43.15
N VAL A 127 1.47 -3.57 -42.04
CA VAL A 127 1.12 -4.23 -40.78
C VAL A 127 -0.31 -4.74 -40.92
N PRO A 128 -0.63 -6.00 -40.58
CA PRO A 128 -2.00 -6.49 -40.61
C PRO A 128 -2.91 -5.59 -39.76
N ASP A 129 -4.11 -5.29 -40.26
CA ASP A 129 -5.08 -4.41 -39.58
C ASP A 129 -5.35 -4.86 -38.14
N THR A 130 -5.35 -6.18 -37.89
CA THR A 130 -5.50 -6.76 -36.55
C THR A 130 -4.36 -6.37 -35.61
N GLN A 131 -3.11 -6.36 -36.09
CA GLN A 131 -1.96 -5.93 -35.30
C GLN A 131 -1.97 -4.41 -35.07
N HIS A 132 -2.40 -3.63 -36.07
CA HIS A 132 -2.55 -2.19 -35.93
C HIS A 132 -3.64 -1.83 -34.90
N GLN A 133 -4.80 -2.50 -34.97
CA GLN A 133 -5.88 -2.34 -33.99
C GLN A 133 -5.44 -2.74 -32.58
N ALA A 134 -4.69 -3.84 -32.43
CA ALA A 134 -4.13 -4.24 -31.15
C ALA A 134 -3.13 -3.20 -30.60
N TYR A 135 -2.30 -2.61 -31.45
CA TYR A 135 -1.39 -1.53 -31.09
C TYR A 135 -2.16 -0.27 -30.63
N VAL A 136 -3.18 0.14 -31.38
CA VAL A 136 -4.04 1.29 -31.03
C VAL A 136 -4.78 1.03 -29.71
N ALA A 137 -5.32 -0.16 -29.50
CA ALA A 137 -5.97 -0.53 -28.24
C ALA A 137 -5.00 -0.49 -27.06
N LYS A 138 -3.76 -0.98 -27.24
CA LYS A 138 -2.70 -0.90 -26.22
C LYS A 138 -2.30 0.55 -25.94
N ALA A 139 -2.18 1.38 -26.97
CA ALA A 139 -1.86 2.80 -26.84
C ALA A 139 -2.98 3.55 -26.10
N ARG A 140 -4.25 3.30 -26.45
CA ARG A 140 -5.43 3.86 -25.75
C ARG A 140 -5.47 3.44 -24.29
N LYS A 141 -5.24 2.16 -24.00
CA LYS A 141 -5.16 1.67 -22.62
C LYS A 141 -4.05 2.38 -21.83
N LYS A 142 -2.87 2.55 -22.44
CA LYS A 142 -1.76 3.29 -21.81
C LYS A 142 -2.13 4.75 -21.56
N LEU A 143 -2.78 5.40 -22.52
CA LEU A 143 -3.25 6.78 -22.41
C LEU A 143 -4.26 6.93 -21.25
N MET A 144 -5.26 6.05 -21.17
CA MET A 144 -6.23 6.02 -20.07
C MET A 144 -5.56 5.82 -18.70
N ILE A 145 -4.55 4.94 -18.60
CA ILE A 145 -3.80 4.76 -17.35
C ILE A 145 -3.06 6.05 -16.96
N LEU A 146 -2.44 6.73 -17.92
CA LEU A 146 -1.72 7.99 -17.67
C LEU A 146 -2.69 9.12 -17.29
N GLU A 147 -3.86 9.18 -17.92
CA GLU A 147 -4.92 10.12 -17.54
C GLU A 147 -5.42 9.87 -16.12
N ASN A 148 -5.69 8.61 -15.76
CA ASN A 148 -6.09 8.26 -14.39
C ASN A 148 -5.00 8.59 -13.37
N GLN A 149 -3.73 8.34 -13.69
CA GLN A 149 -2.61 8.72 -12.82
C GLN A 149 -2.50 10.23 -12.65
N LEU A 150 -2.70 10.99 -13.73
CA LEU A 150 -2.74 12.44 -13.68
C LEU A 150 -3.90 12.94 -12.83
N GLU A 151 -5.09 12.38 -13.00
CA GLU A 151 -6.27 12.75 -12.21
C GLU A 151 -6.07 12.46 -10.72
N VAL A 152 -5.54 11.28 -10.37
CA VAL A 152 -5.21 10.94 -8.98
C VAL A 152 -4.15 11.91 -8.43
N GLY A 153 -3.15 12.27 -9.24
CA GLY A 153 -2.15 13.29 -8.90
C GLY A 153 -2.79 14.64 -8.58
N ILE A 154 -3.65 15.15 -9.47
CA ILE A 154 -4.38 16.41 -9.30
C ILE A 154 -5.26 16.37 -8.05
N ARG A 155 -6.04 15.31 -7.83
CA ARG A 155 -6.89 15.16 -6.64
C ARG A 155 -6.06 15.20 -5.36
N ARG A 156 -4.89 14.55 -5.35
CA ARG A 156 -3.97 14.56 -4.20
C ARG A 156 -3.38 15.95 -3.97
N GLU A 157 -2.98 16.66 -5.02
CA GLU A 157 -2.49 18.04 -4.92
C GLU A 157 -3.57 18.99 -4.43
N CYS A 158 -4.80 18.87 -4.92
CA CYS A 158 -5.96 19.61 -4.40
C CYS A 158 -6.19 19.32 -2.92
N GLY A 159 -6.10 18.05 -2.49
CA GLY A 159 -6.20 17.65 -1.09
C GLY A 159 -5.10 18.30 -0.23
N PHE A 160 -3.85 18.29 -0.69
CA PHE A 160 -2.76 18.99 0.00
C PHE A 160 -2.92 20.50 0.02
N ALA A 161 -3.44 21.10 -1.05
CA ALA A 161 -3.71 22.53 -1.11
C ALA A 161 -4.82 22.95 -0.12
N ALA A 162 -5.88 22.15 0.01
CA ALA A 162 -6.95 22.36 0.99
C ALA A 162 -6.42 22.26 2.42
N ALA A 163 -5.70 21.19 2.76
CA ALA A 163 -5.09 21.03 4.08
C ALA A 163 -4.09 22.17 4.41
N ASN A 164 -3.32 22.63 3.42
CA ASN A 164 -2.41 23.77 3.59
C ASN A 164 -3.19 25.09 3.77
N ALA A 165 -4.35 25.26 3.14
CA ALA A 165 -5.21 26.42 3.38
C ALA A 165 -5.76 26.42 4.82
N GLU A 166 -6.20 25.28 5.34
CA GLU A 166 -6.65 25.12 6.73
C GLU A 166 -5.52 25.45 7.72
N LEU A 167 -4.33 24.89 7.53
CA LEU A 167 -3.15 25.19 8.37
C LEU A 167 -2.75 26.67 8.33
N ARG A 168 -2.89 27.33 7.18
CA ARG A 168 -2.67 28.79 7.08
C ARG A 168 -3.70 29.58 7.86
N GLU A 169 -4.96 29.16 7.84
CA GLU A 169 -6.01 29.80 8.62
C GLU A 169 -5.77 29.64 10.13
N GLU A 170 -5.39 28.44 10.58
CA GLU A 170 -4.99 28.19 11.96
C GLU A 170 -3.78 29.03 12.38
N LEU A 171 -2.76 29.13 11.52
CA LEU A 171 -1.61 29.98 11.78
C LEU A 171 -2.02 31.45 11.94
N ILE A 172 -2.90 31.96 11.09
CA ILE A 172 -3.43 33.33 11.19
C ILE A 172 -4.20 33.51 12.51
N LYS A 173 -5.04 32.55 12.91
CA LYS A 173 -5.74 32.58 14.20
C LYS A 173 -4.76 32.68 15.37
N ILE A 174 -3.73 31.83 15.39
CA ILE A 174 -2.71 31.84 16.45
C ILE A 174 -1.93 33.17 16.47
N LEU A 175 -1.56 33.70 15.30
CA LEU A 175 -0.89 34.99 15.20
C LEU A 175 -1.76 36.13 15.75
N ASN A 176 -3.05 36.14 15.42
CA ASN A 176 -4.01 37.11 15.94
C ASN A 176 -4.22 36.99 17.46
N HIS A 177 -4.26 35.76 18.00
CA HIS A 177 -4.31 35.56 19.44
C HIS A 177 -3.04 36.09 20.13
N ARG A 178 -1.87 35.85 19.53
CA ARG A 178 -0.59 36.35 20.05
C ARG A 178 -0.53 37.88 20.00
N THR A 179 -0.99 38.53 18.93
CA THR A 179 -1.02 40.00 18.86
C THR A 179 -1.96 40.57 19.91
N PHE A 180 -3.18 40.04 20.03
CA PHE A 180 -4.14 40.46 21.06
C PHE A 180 -3.61 40.27 22.49
N PHE A 181 -2.96 39.14 22.75
CA PHE A 181 -2.34 38.87 24.04
C PHE A 181 -1.23 39.87 24.34
N ASN A 182 -0.34 40.12 23.37
CA ASN A 182 0.75 41.09 23.53
C ASN A 182 0.24 42.52 23.74
N GLU A 183 -0.84 42.92 23.07
CA GLU A 183 -1.47 44.22 23.31
C GLU A 183 -2.02 44.34 24.74
N SER A 184 -2.79 43.33 25.17
CA SER A 184 -3.33 43.24 26.53
C SER A 184 -2.23 43.24 27.59
N TYR A 185 -1.16 42.46 27.37
CA TYR A 185 0.01 42.43 28.23
C TYR A 185 0.72 43.78 28.31
N THR A 186 0.93 44.43 27.16
CA THR A 186 1.58 45.76 27.11
C THR A 186 0.76 46.81 27.86
N LYS A 187 -0.58 46.80 27.71
CA LYS A 187 -1.48 47.67 28.48
C LYS A 187 -1.39 47.42 29.99
N LEU A 188 -1.34 46.15 30.40
CA LEU A 188 -1.19 45.78 31.82
C LEU A 188 0.15 46.24 32.39
N VAL A 189 1.24 46.09 31.62
CA VAL A 189 2.57 46.57 32.01
C VAL A 189 2.59 48.10 32.13
N GLN A 190 1.98 48.83 31.18
CA GLN A 190 1.87 50.28 31.26
C GLN A 190 1.09 50.73 32.50
N LYS A 191 -0.04 50.08 32.81
CA LYS A 191 -0.81 50.36 34.02
C LYS A 191 -0.02 50.08 35.30
N LEU A 192 0.69 48.96 35.35
CA LEU A 192 1.54 48.65 36.50
C LEU A 192 2.63 49.72 36.70
N ASN A 193 3.22 50.22 35.61
CA ASN A 193 4.22 51.27 35.68
C ASN A 193 3.62 52.62 36.11
N SER A 194 2.41 52.96 35.67
CA SER A 194 1.72 54.17 36.15
C SER A 194 1.39 54.08 37.64
N ASP A 195 0.92 52.92 38.10
CA ASP A 195 0.54 52.70 39.50
C ASP A 195 1.79 52.73 40.41
N LYS A 196 2.91 52.15 39.96
CA LYS A 196 4.21 52.28 40.64
C LYS A 196 4.66 53.73 40.74
N LYS A 197 4.54 54.51 39.66
CA LYS A 197 4.88 55.93 39.67
C LYS A 197 3.99 56.69 40.67
N TYR A 198 2.69 56.46 40.63
CA TYR A 198 1.76 57.06 41.58
C TYR A 198 2.11 56.71 43.04
N LEU A 199 2.49 55.46 43.32
CA LEU A 199 2.94 55.06 44.65
C LEU A 199 4.21 55.80 45.08
N ILE A 200 5.18 55.98 44.17
CA ILE A 200 6.40 56.76 44.44
C ILE A 200 6.04 58.21 44.73
N ASP A 201 5.20 58.85 43.90
CA ASP A 201 4.75 60.22 44.10
C ASP A 201 4.02 60.39 45.45
N LEU A 202 3.24 59.40 45.87
CA LEU A 202 2.56 59.39 47.18
C LEU A 202 3.55 59.28 48.35
N ILE A 203 4.59 58.46 48.20
CA ILE A 203 5.66 58.34 49.18
C ILE A 203 6.45 59.64 49.28
N GLU A 204 6.82 60.24 48.14
CA GLU A 204 7.50 61.54 48.10
C GLU A 204 6.65 62.64 48.74
N TYR A 205 5.35 62.67 48.45
CA TYR A 205 4.42 63.59 49.11
C TYR A 205 4.39 63.38 50.63
N ALA A 206 4.24 62.14 51.09
CA ALA A 206 4.24 61.82 52.52
C ALA A 206 5.55 62.22 53.20
N LEU A 207 6.69 61.90 52.60
CA LEU A 207 8.01 62.32 53.09
C LEU A 207 8.14 63.84 53.18
N GLY A 208 7.72 64.57 52.13
CA GLY A 208 7.70 66.03 52.16
C GLY A 208 6.79 66.61 53.24
N THR A 209 5.64 65.98 53.52
CA THR A 209 4.80 66.39 54.65
C THR A 209 5.44 66.11 56.01
N PHE A 210 6.17 65.00 56.16
CA PHE A 210 6.91 64.71 57.38
C PHE A 210 8.05 65.71 57.61
N ASP A 211 8.81 66.04 56.57
CA ASP A 211 9.87 67.04 56.65
C ASP A 211 9.30 68.42 57.05
N ASN A 212 8.18 68.82 56.44
CA ASN A 212 7.47 70.05 56.83
C ASN A 212 7.00 70.01 58.29
N CYS A 213 6.47 68.88 58.76
CA CYS A 213 6.11 68.72 60.17
C CYS A 213 7.32 68.84 61.08
N ILE A 214 8.46 68.22 60.73
CA ILE A 214 9.72 68.33 61.48
C ILE A 214 10.16 69.79 61.57
N GLU A 215 10.15 70.55 60.47
CA GLU A 215 10.47 71.98 60.49
C GLU A 215 9.53 72.80 61.38
N VAL A 216 8.23 72.51 61.35
CA VAL A 216 7.24 73.19 62.21
C VAL A 216 7.49 72.84 63.68
N TYR A 217 7.77 71.57 64.00
CA TYR A 217 8.12 71.16 65.36
C TYR A 217 9.41 71.83 65.85
N GLU A 218 10.44 71.95 65.02
CA GLU A 218 11.65 72.71 65.35
C GLU A 218 11.35 74.20 65.61
N LYS A 219 10.50 74.83 64.79
CA LYS A 219 10.07 76.22 65.00
C LYS A 219 9.32 76.38 66.33
N ILE A 220 8.41 75.46 66.65
CA ILE A 220 7.67 75.44 67.92
C ILE A 220 8.64 75.28 69.10
N ASP A 221 9.57 74.33 69.03
CA ASP A 221 10.57 74.10 70.08
C ASP A 221 11.45 75.34 70.30
N ASN A 222 11.85 76.03 69.23
CA ASN A 222 12.58 77.30 69.32
C ASN A 222 11.76 78.41 69.99
N ILE A 223 10.45 78.50 69.73
CA ILE A 223 9.55 79.45 70.41
C ILE A 223 9.42 79.11 71.88
N ILE A 224 9.23 77.82 72.24
CA ILE A 224 9.15 77.37 73.63
C ILE A 224 10.44 77.72 74.37
N LYS A 225 11.61 77.45 73.79
CA LYS A 225 12.93 77.82 74.35
C LYS A 225 13.09 79.33 74.51
N ARG A 226 12.50 80.14 73.63
CA ARG A 226 12.52 81.60 73.74
C ARG A 226 11.57 82.09 74.85
N GLU A 227 10.34 81.58 74.90
CA GLU A 227 9.33 81.97 75.89
C GLU A 227 9.77 81.57 77.30
N THR A 228 10.38 80.39 77.47
CA THR A 228 10.94 79.95 78.76
C THR A 228 12.03 80.91 79.25
N LYS A 229 12.99 81.27 78.39
CA LYS A 229 14.03 82.27 78.71
C LYS A 229 13.43 83.63 79.08
N GLU A 230 12.45 84.10 78.31
CA GLU A 230 11.80 85.39 78.57
C GLU A 230 10.98 85.35 79.87
N ARG A 231 10.28 84.25 80.16
CA ARG A 231 9.55 84.02 81.41
C ARG A 231 10.52 84.06 82.60
N ASP A 232 11.67 83.41 82.48
CA ASP A 232 12.67 83.41 83.55
C ASP A 232 13.29 84.80 83.74
N LEU A 233 13.53 85.56 82.67
CA LEU A 233 13.94 86.97 82.76
C LEU A 233 12.88 87.82 83.49
N ARG A 234 11.60 87.71 83.11
CA ARG A 234 10.49 88.43 83.77
C ARG A 234 10.35 88.05 85.25
N LYS A 235 10.61 86.79 85.64
CA LYS A 235 10.63 86.38 87.06
C LYS A 235 11.73 87.13 87.82
N VAL A 236 12.94 87.23 87.24
CA VAL A 236 14.06 87.96 87.85
C VAL A 236 13.74 89.46 87.98
N GLU A 237 13.17 90.07 86.94
CA GLU A 237 12.71 91.46 86.97
C GLU A 237 11.63 91.68 88.04
N MET A 238 10.62 90.80 88.12
CA MET A 238 9.57 90.84 89.14
C MET A 238 10.15 90.71 90.55
N GLN A 239 11.10 89.79 90.78
CA GLN A 239 11.81 89.71 92.06
C GLN A 239 12.57 91.01 92.38
N GLY A 240 13.15 91.66 91.37
CA GLY A 240 13.76 92.98 91.49
C GLY A 240 12.77 94.06 91.92
N ILE A 241 11.58 94.10 91.30
CA ILE A 241 10.51 95.05 91.64
C ILE A 241 9.94 94.76 93.03
N MET A 242 9.64 93.50 93.35
CA MET A 242 9.13 93.09 94.66
C MET A 242 10.10 93.44 95.79
N ARG A 243 11.42 93.29 95.58
CA ARG A 243 12.41 93.77 96.55
C ARG A 243 12.35 95.29 96.76
N LYS A 244 12.14 96.08 95.70
CA LYS A 244 11.96 97.54 95.82
C LYS A 244 10.68 97.90 96.55
N ILE A 245 9.56 97.25 96.21
CA ILE A 245 8.25 97.48 96.86
C ILE A 245 8.31 97.07 98.33
N ALA A 246 8.89 95.92 98.67
CA ALA A 246 9.04 95.50 100.07
C ALA A 246 9.90 96.50 100.86
N ALA A 247 11.01 96.98 100.28
CA ALA A 247 11.81 98.03 100.91
C ALA A 247 11.03 99.34 101.12
N ASP A 248 10.23 99.77 100.14
CA ASP A 248 9.36 100.95 100.26
C ASP A 248 8.21 100.71 101.26
N ALA A 249 7.63 99.51 101.28
CA ALA A 249 6.54 99.10 102.15
C ALA A 249 6.99 99.03 103.62
N ASP A 250 8.13 98.39 103.90
CA ASP A 250 8.75 98.37 105.22
C ASP A 250 9.02 99.80 105.71
N ASN A 251 9.43 100.70 104.80
CA ASN A 251 9.63 102.11 105.11
C ASN A 251 8.30 102.82 105.44
N THR A 252 7.21 102.55 104.69
CA THR A 252 5.87 103.08 105.01
C THR A 252 5.24 102.46 106.26
N GLU A 253 5.38 101.16 106.49
CA GLU A 253 4.86 100.45 107.65
C GLU A 253 5.60 100.85 108.93
N PHE A 254 6.91 101.09 108.83
CA PHE A 254 7.67 101.74 109.89
C PHE A 254 7.10 103.12 110.26
N MET A 255 6.66 103.91 109.27
CA MET A 255 5.97 105.18 109.51
C MET A 255 4.56 104.99 110.11
N ASP A 256 3.82 103.98 109.68
CA ASP A 256 2.42 103.73 110.10
C ASP A 256 2.29 103.05 111.48
N ILE A 257 3.16 102.10 111.82
CA ILE A 257 3.17 101.40 113.12
C ILE A 257 3.53 102.35 114.26
N LYS A 258 4.31 103.39 113.99
CA LYS A 258 4.55 104.50 114.92
C LYS A 258 3.28 105.31 115.25
N GLY A 259 2.20 105.15 114.47
CA GLY A 259 1.06 106.05 114.48
C GLY A 259 -0.19 105.64 115.26
N LYS A 260 -0.46 104.35 115.57
CA LYS A 260 -1.79 103.96 116.11
C LYS A 260 -1.84 102.80 117.10
N ALA A 261 -2.66 102.97 118.15
CA ALA A 261 -2.96 102.01 119.23
C ALA A 261 -4.18 101.11 118.92
N ARG A 262 -4.21 99.87 119.46
CA ARG A 262 -5.16 98.80 119.11
C ARG A 262 -5.98 98.28 120.31
N VAL A 263 -7.23 97.88 120.07
CA VAL A 263 -8.05 96.96 120.91
C VAL A 263 -8.99 96.12 120.02
N MET A 264 -9.22 94.84 120.39
CA MET A 264 -10.09 93.84 119.76
C MET A 264 -11.06 93.25 120.80
N ALA A 265 -12.26 92.81 120.40
CA ALA A 265 -13.01 91.70 121.01
C ALA A 265 -14.24 91.27 120.17
N ASP A 266 -14.83 90.13 120.56
CA ASP A 266 -15.33 89.02 119.74
C ASP A 266 -16.86 88.77 119.79
N LEU A 267 -17.33 87.87 118.92
CA LEU A 267 -18.68 87.33 118.70
C LEU A 267 -19.31 86.66 119.94
N GLN A 268 -20.65 86.50 119.96
CA GLN A 268 -21.30 85.17 120.01
C GLN A 268 -22.85 85.17 119.97
N PRO A 269 -23.47 84.00 119.69
CA PRO A 269 -24.77 83.81 119.04
C PRO A 269 -25.82 83.18 120.00
N LYS A 270 -26.93 82.67 119.44
CA LYS A 270 -27.96 81.75 120.02
C LYS A 270 -29.38 82.31 120.11
N GLU A 271 -29.75 83.17 119.19
CA GLU A 271 -31.14 83.31 118.79
C GLU A 271 -31.17 82.91 117.32
N TYR A 272 -31.86 81.87 116.88
CA TYR A 272 -33.25 81.63 117.16
C TYR A 272 -33.54 80.23 116.62
N ALA A 273 -32.93 79.24 117.31
CA ALA A 273 -33.16 77.80 117.16
C ALA A 273 -34.64 77.37 117.29
N ARG A 274 -35.56 78.33 117.48
CA ARG A 274 -37.01 78.14 117.43
C ARG A 274 -37.60 78.12 116.02
N ARG A 275 -37.01 78.80 115.01
CA ARG A 275 -37.50 78.78 113.60
C ARG A 275 -37.25 77.44 112.88
N GLU A 276 -36.53 76.52 113.52
CA GLU A 276 -36.05 75.25 112.98
C GLU A 276 -37.15 74.17 112.87
N LYS A 277 -38.13 74.16 113.77
CA LYS A 277 -39.05 73.02 113.87
C LYS A 277 -40.16 73.05 112.80
N PHE A 278 -40.61 74.24 112.41
CA PHE A 278 -41.60 74.43 111.34
C PHE A 278 -40.99 74.24 109.95
N ARG A 279 -39.71 74.59 109.78
CA ARG A 279 -38.94 74.27 108.57
C ARG A 279 -38.89 72.76 108.34
N ARG A 280 -38.62 71.93 109.37
CA ARG A 280 -38.37 70.49 109.23
C ARG A 280 -39.36 69.68 108.39
N ASP A 281 -40.67 69.95 108.43
CA ASP A 281 -41.63 69.12 107.69
C ASP A 281 -41.82 69.55 106.23
N HIS A 282 -41.78 70.84 105.92
CA HIS A 282 -41.71 71.30 104.52
C HIS A 282 -40.33 71.02 103.91
N THR A 283 -39.28 71.07 104.74
CA THR A 283 -37.94 70.62 104.40
C THR A 283 -37.90 69.14 104.04
N LYS A 284 -38.74 68.23 104.56
CA LYS A 284 -38.68 66.81 104.16
C LYS A 284 -39.11 66.53 102.71
N LYS A 285 -40.19 67.16 102.22
CA LYS A 285 -40.64 67.00 100.81
C LYS A 285 -39.73 67.74 99.85
N ILE A 286 -39.33 68.95 100.23
CA ILE A 286 -38.28 69.70 99.51
C ILE A 286 -36.97 68.90 99.51
N ASN A 287 -36.60 68.21 100.59
CA ASN A 287 -35.41 67.37 100.66
C ASN A 287 -35.49 66.11 99.81
N LEU A 288 -36.66 65.61 99.42
CA LEU A 288 -36.74 64.45 98.53
C LEU A 288 -36.47 64.86 97.08
N TYR A 289 -37.14 65.91 96.62
CA TYR A 289 -36.89 66.47 95.29
C TYR A 289 -35.52 67.14 95.21
N ASN A 290 -35.09 67.85 96.25
CA ASN A 290 -33.70 68.30 96.39
C ASN A 290 -32.74 67.14 96.55
N LYS A 291 -33.08 65.97 97.12
CA LYS A 291 -32.15 64.82 97.08
C LYS A 291 -31.97 64.24 95.69
N ILE A 292 -33.01 64.27 94.85
CA ILE A 292 -32.92 63.82 93.46
C ILE A 292 -32.14 64.86 92.64
N LEU A 293 -32.46 66.16 92.82
CA LEU A 293 -31.75 67.28 92.19
C LEU A 293 -30.31 67.43 92.72
N GLU A 294 -30.03 67.18 93.99
CA GLU A 294 -28.68 67.13 94.60
C GLU A 294 -27.94 65.89 94.15
N LYS A 295 -28.58 64.73 93.97
CA LYS A 295 -27.92 63.57 93.35
C LYS A 295 -27.52 63.87 91.90
N ILE A 296 -28.40 64.52 91.15
CA ILE A 296 -28.13 64.96 89.78
C ILE A 296 -27.06 66.06 89.76
N GLN A 297 -27.14 67.07 90.64
CA GLN A 297 -26.18 68.18 90.79
C GLN A 297 -24.84 67.73 91.40
N ALA A 298 -24.80 66.71 92.26
CA ALA A 298 -23.57 66.13 92.79
C ALA A 298 -22.88 65.25 91.73
N TYR A 299 -23.66 64.52 90.92
CA TYR A 299 -23.15 63.79 89.75
C TYR A 299 -22.63 64.72 88.65
N THR A 300 -23.29 65.87 88.41
CA THR A 300 -22.89 66.86 87.38
C THR A 300 -22.06 68.04 87.90
N GLN A 301 -21.85 68.16 89.21
CA GLN A 301 -21.11 69.21 89.94
C GLN A 301 -21.46 70.67 89.54
N THR A 302 -22.72 70.98 89.17
CA THR A 302 -23.09 72.33 88.70
C THR A 302 -24.51 72.73 89.12
N GLN A 303 -24.74 73.95 89.60
CA GLN A 303 -26.05 74.42 90.11
C GLN A 303 -26.99 75.05 89.05
N ASN A 304 -26.52 75.27 87.82
CA ASN A 304 -27.32 75.87 86.75
C ASN A 304 -28.06 74.79 85.94
N VAL A 305 -29.40 74.82 85.94
CA VAL A 305 -30.28 73.82 85.33
C VAL A 305 -30.10 73.75 83.81
N GLU A 306 -29.87 74.87 83.12
CA GLU A 306 -29.60 74.88 81.67
C GLU A 306 -28.32 74.13 81.33
N LYS A 307 -27.26 74.28 82.14
CA LYS A 307 -25.99 73.55 81.95
C LYS A 307 -26.13 72.05 82.23
N VAL A 308 -27.08 71.65 83.07
CA VAL A 308 -27.37 70.23 83.31
C VAL A 308 -28.09 69.63 82.10
N ILE A 309 -29.07 70.33 81.53
CA ILE A 309 -29.75 69.91 80.29
C ILE A 309 -28.76 69.85 79.13
N GLU A 310 -27.88 70.83 78.99
CA GLU A 310 -26.83 70.85 77.97
C GLU A 310 -25.86 69.66 78.16
N LYS A 311 -25.43 69.35 79.39
CA LYS A 311 -24.62 68.16 79.69
C LYS A 311 -25.35 66.86 79.36
N PHE A 312 -26.66 66.76 79.61
CA PHE A 312 -27.44 65.58 79.25
C PHE A 312 -27.64 65.46 77.75
N GLN A 313 -27.87 66.55 77.02
CA GLN A 313 -27.92 66.55 75.55
C GLN A 313 -26.55 66.19 74.94
N GLN A 314 -25.45 66.66 75.53
CA GLN A 314 -24.11 66.26 75.13
C GLN A 314 -23.87 64.77 75.41
N GLN A 315 -24.31 64.26 76.56
CA GLN A 315 -24.24 62.83 76.88
C GLN A 315 -25.13 61.99 75.95
N GLU A 316 -26.34 62.42 75.65
CA GLU A 316 -27.25 61.75 74.72
C GLU A 316 -26.69 61.74 73.30
N SER A 317 -26.13 62.85 72.83
CA SER A 317 -25.41 62.93 71.56
C SER A 317 -24.21 61.98 71.54
N LEU A 318 -23.45 61.91 72.64
CA LEU A 318 -22.33 60.98 72.79
C LEU A 318 -22.80 59.52 72.79
N TYR A 319 -23.87 59.18 73.51
CA TYR A 319 -24.44 57.83 73.50
C TYR A 319 -25.02 57.46 72.13
N TYR A 320 -25.63 58.40 71.42
CA TYR A 320 -26.09 58.21 70.05
C TYR A 320 -24.90 57.95 69.11
N SER A 321 -23.78 58.64 69.31
CA SER A 321 -22.55 58.39 68.56
C SER A 321 -21.97 57.00 68.84
N TYR A 322 -21.97 56.55 70.10
CA TYR A 322 -21.55 55.20 70.48
C TYR A 322 -22.48 54.13 69.92
N PHE A 323 -23.79 54.38 69.89
CA PHE A 323 -24.75 53.45 69.30
C PHE A 323 -24.55 53.30 67.79
N ASN A 324 -24.35 54.41 67.07
CA ASN A 324 -24.04 54.36 65.64
C ASN A 324 -22.71 53.64 65.39
N TYR A 325 -21.68 53.90 66.19
CA TYR A 325 -20.41 53.19 66.10
C TYR A 325 -20.58 51.67 66.36
N ALA A 326 -21.37 51.28 67.35
CA ALA A 326 -21.66 49.87 67.63
C ALA A 326 -22.43 49.19 66.48
N ASN A 327 -23.33 49.90 65.81
CA ASN A 327 -24.04 49.41 64.63
C ASN A 327 -23.10 49.24 63.42
N GLU A 328 -22.25 50.24 63.13
CA GLU A 328 -21.23 50.14 62.09
C GLU A 328 -20.26 48.99 62.36
N LEU A 329 -19.82 48.83 63.61
CA LEU A 329 -18.96 47.71 64.00
C LEU A 329 -19.67 46.36 63.80
N SER A 330 -20.96 46.26 64.14
CA SER A 330 -21.77 45.05 63.92
C SER A 330 -21.96 44.75 62.43
N TYR A 331 -22.12 45.78 61.61
CA TYR A 331 -22.17 45.65 60.16
C TYR A 331 -20.83 45.15 59.60
N HIS A 332 -19.71 45.75 60.02
CA HIS A 332 -18.37 45.29 59.66
C HIS A 332 -18.10 43.85 60.12
N MET A 333 -18.54 43.48 61.33
CA MET A 333 -18.44 42.12 61.85
C MET A 333 -19.21 41.12 60.97
N THR A 334 -20.40 41.50 60.51
CA THR A 334 -21.21 40.68 59.61
C THR A 334 -20.54 40.52 58.24
N LEU A 335 -19.99 41.61 57.68
CA LEU A 335 -19.21 41.59 56.44
C LEU A 335 -17.98 40.67 56.54
N LEU A 336 -17.22 40.79 57.63
CA LEU A 336 -16.06 39.95 57.91
C LEU A 336 -16.47 38.48 58.06
N THR A 337 -17.54 38.20 58.80
CA THR A 337 -18.07 36.83 58.96
C THR A 337 -18.48 36.23 57.62
N ASN A 338 -19.14 37.00 56.76
CA ASN A 338 -19.49 36.57 55.40
C ASN A 338 -18.26 36.33 54.53
N SER A 339 -17.24 37.19 54.63
CA SER A 339 -15.97 37.00 53.93
C SER A 339 -15.25 35.72 54.39
N VAL A 340 -15.18 35.49 55.70
CA VAL A 340 -14.61 34.27 56.30
C VAL A 340 -15.37 33.04 55.82
N ASN A 341 -16.70 33.05 55.83
CA ASN A 341 -17.52 31.95 55.33
C ASN A 341 -17.28 31.67 53.83
N ARG A 342 -17.14 32.73 53.02
CA ARG A 342 -16.77 32.57 51.60
C ARG A 342 -15.41 31.93 51.44
N LEU A 343 -14.40 32.37 52.20
CA LEU A 343 -13.06 31.78 52.16
C LEU A 343 -13.08 30.31 52.61
N TYR A 344 -13.87 29.94 53.62
CA TYR A 344 -14.03 28.54 54.02
C TYR A 344 -14.67 27.70 52.92
N ASN A 345 -15.69 28.21 52.23
CA ASN A 345 -16.30 27.53 51.09
C ASN A 345 -15.32 27.37 49.93
N ASP A 346 -14.51 28.39 49.65
CA ASP A 346 -13.47 28.34 48.62
C ASP A 346 -12.41 27.28 48.99
N ILE A 347 -11.96 27.24 50.25
CA ILE A 347 -11.04 26.20 50.75
C ILE A 347 -11.64 24.79 50.60
N ASP A 348 -12.92 24.59 50.95
CA ASP A 348 -13.56 23.28 50.82
C ASP A 348 -13.71 22.86 49.35
N SER A 349 -14.04 23.80 48.46
CA SER A 349 -14.10 23.56 47.01
C SER A 349 -12.74 23.16 46.44
N LEU A 350 -11.66 23.84 46.84
CA LEU A 350 -10.29 23.54 46.43
C LEU A 350 -9.83 22.18 46.96
N LYS A 351 -10.18 21.84 48.20
CA LYS A 351 -9.91 20.50 48.77
C LYS A 351 -10.59 19.40 47.97
N LYS A 352 -11.87 19.56 47.63
CA LYS A 352 -12.62 18.59 46.81
C LYS A 352 -12.03 18.46 45.40
N ALA A 353 -11.70 19.58 44.76
CA ALA A 353 -11.06 19.58 43.45
C ALA A 353 -9.72 18.81 43.49
N ASN A 354 -8.87 19.09 44.50
CA ASN A 354 -7.58 18.42 44.65
C ASN A 354 -7.72 16.92 44.92
N LEU A 355 -8.69 16.51 45.76
CA LEU A 355 -8.99 15.09 45.99
C LEU A 355 -9.42 14.37 44.71
N ASN A 356 -10.29 15.00 43.90
CA ASN A 356 -10.73 14.43 42.63
C ASN A 356 -9.57 14.32 41.63
N THR A 357 -8.74 15.35 41.51
CA THR A 357 -7.57 15.33 40.63
C THR A 357 -6.56 14.26 41.06
N LEU A 358 -6.34 14.10 42.38
CA LEU A 358 -5.47 13.04 42.90
C LEU A 358 -6.03 11.65 42.57
N GLN A 359 -7.34 11.45 42.72
CA GLN A 359 -8.00 10.20 42.40
C GLN A 359 -7.90 9.85 40.91
N GLU A 360 -8.13 10.84 40.03
CA GLU A 360 -7.94 10.70 38.58
C GLU A 360 -6.49 10.36 38.22
N GLN A 361 -5.52 10.99 38.89
CA GLN A 361 -4.10 10.67 38.73
C GLN A 361 -3.78 9.24 39.18
N THR A 362 -4.31 8.79 40.32
CA THR A 362 -4.10 7.42 40.77
C THR A 362 -4.74 6.39 39.84
N ASP A 363 -5.94 6.66 39.32
CA ASP A 363 -6.64 5.78 38.39
C ASP A 363 -5.92 5.70 37.03
N THR A 364 -5.37 6.82 36.56
CA THR A 364 -4.57 6.86 35.33
C THR A 364 -3.25 6.13 35.49
N ILE A 365 -2.55 6.29 36.62
CA ILE A 365 -1.34 5.52 36.93
C ILE A 365 -1.65 4.02 36.97
N ALA A 366 -2.72 3.59 37.66
CA ALA A 366 -3.09 2.19 37.73
C ALA A 366 -3.42 1.59 36.34
N LYS A 367 -4.11 2.36 35.47
CA LYS A 367 -4.35 1.95 34.07
C LYS A 367 -3.05 1.81 33.30
N LEU A 368 -2.13 2.76 33.43
CA LEU A 368 -0.83 2.73 32.74
C LEU A 368 0.02 1.55 33.22
N GLU A 369 0.07 1.27 34.51
CA GLU A 369 0.77 0.12 35.09
C GLU A 369 0.23 -1.20 34.54
N ASN A 370 -1.10 -1.36 34.48
CA ASN A 370 -1.73 -2.54 33.89
C ASN A 370 -1.35 -2.71 32.41
N THR A 371 -1.42 -1.63 31.61
CA THR A 371 -1.03 -1.70 30.20
C THR A 371 0.46 -2.02 30.03
N LEU A 372 1.32 -1.49 30.88
CA LEU A 372 2.75 -1.76 30.86
C LEU A 372 3.02 -3.23 31.20
N GLN A 373 2.35 -3.78 32.21
CA GLN A 373 2.47 -5.18 32.58
C GLN A 373 2.00 -6.12 31.46
N GLU A 374 0.88 -5.81 30.80
CA GLU A 374 0.40 -6.58 29.64
C GLU A 374 1.39 -6.54 28.47
N LYS A 375 1.95 -5.36 28.16
CA LYS A 375 2.93 -5.20 27.08
C LYS A 375 4.24 -5.92 27.41
N GLN A 376 4.69 -5.89 28.67
CA GLN A 376 5.86 -6.63 29.13
C GLN A 376 5.66 -8.15 28.99
N LYS A 377 4.48 -8.68 29.38
CA LYS A 377 4.14 -10.10 29.19
C LYS A 377 4.19 -10.50 27.72
N LYS A 378 3.52 -9.73 26.85
CA LYS A 378 3.54 -9.97 25.39
C LYS A 378 4.96 -9.89 24.81
N ASN A 379 5.77 -8.94 25.25
CA ASN A 379 7.16 -8.82 24.79
C ASN A 379 8.01 -10.02 25.26
N ALA A 380 7.82 -10.48 26.49
CA ALA A 380 8.50 -11.68 27.00
C ALA A 380 8.09 -12.95 26.23
N GLU A 381 6.82 -13.09 25.87
CA GLU A 381 6.33 -14.17 25.01
C GLU A 381 6.95 -14.13 23.60
N LEU A 382 6.97 -12.95 22.97
CA LEU A 382 7.58 -12.76 21.66
C LEU A 382 9.09 -13.03 21.67
N LYS A 383 9.80 -12.61 22.72
CA LYS A 383 11.22 -12.92 22.89
C LYS A 383 11.45 -14.42 23.00
N LYS A 384 10.66 -15.14 23.81
CA LYS A 384 10.76 -16.62 23.89
C LYS A 384 10.54 -17.28 22.53
N ILE A 385 9.60 -16.79 21.73
CA ILE A 385 9.35 -17.30 20.38
C ILE A 385 10.53 -16.99 19.45
N SER A 386 11.09 -15.77 19.52
CA SER A 386 12.29 -15.39 18.75
C SER A 386 13.46 -16.29 19.12
N ASP A 387 13.78 -16.42 20.40
CA ASP A 387 14.88 -17.25 20.89
C ASP A 387 14.72 -18.72 20.46
N ALA A 388 13.49 -19.25 20.48
CA ALA A 388 13.20 -20.60 20.00
C ALA A 388 13.38 -20.74 18.48
N ASN A 389 13.02 -19.72 17.70
CA ASN A 389 13.22 -19.70 16.26
C ASN A 389 14.69 -19.55 15.89
N ASP A 390 15.44 -18.71 16.60
CA ASP A 390 16.87 -18.52 16.42
C ASP A 390 17.63 -19.82 16.77
N ALA A 391 17.28 -20.48 17.87
CA ALA A 391 17.82 -21.80 18.19
C ALA A 391 17.48 -22.86 17.12
N ARG A 392 16.26 -22.82 16.55
CA ARG A 392 15.89 -23.72 15.44
C ARG A 392 16.70 -23.41 14.18
N LEU A 393 16.93 -22.14 13.90
CA LEU A 393 17.74 -21.69 12.77
C LEU A 393 19.19 -22.15 12.91
N ASP A 394 19.80 -21.95 14.08
CA ASP A 394 21.17 -22.39 14.37
C ASP A 394 21.32 -23.91 14.21
N ASN A 395 20.36 -24.68 14.69
CA ASN A 395 20.32 -26.13 14.48
C ASN A 395 20.26 -26.50 12.99
N LEU A 396 19.51 -25.75 12.17
CA LEU A 396 19.45 -25.98 10.72
C LEU A 396 20.77 -25.61 10.04
N LEU A 397 21.40 -24.50 10.42
CA LEU A 397 22.70 -24.08 9.89
C LEU A 397 23.79 -25.11 10.23
N GLN A 398 23.80 -25.61 11.46
CA GLN A 398 24.69 -26.68 11.88
C GLN A 398 24.40 -27.99 11.14
N GLY A 399 23.12 -28.33 10.94
CA GLY A 399 22.71 -29.48 10.12
C GLY A 399 23.25 -29.40 8.69
N ILE A 400 23.12 -28.24 8.04
CA ILE A 400 23.67 -28.02 6.68
C ILE A 400 25.19 -28.16 6.68
N LYS A 401 25.87 -27.65 7.70
CA LYS A 401 27.32 -27.80 7.84
C LYS A 401 27.72 -29.29 7.97
N THR A 402 27.03 -30.06 8.81
CA THR A 402 27.31 -31.50 8.96
C THR A 402 27.11 -32.28 7.65
N LEU A 403 26.07 -31.95 6.87
CA LEU A 403 25.84 -32.56 5.56
C LEU A 403 26.92 -32.17 4.55
N PHE A 404 27.40 -30.92 4.60
CA PHE A 404 28.48 -30.44 3.74
C PHE A 404 29.79 -31.16 4.02
N ASP A 405 30.13 -31.35 5.29
CA ASP A 405 31.31 -32.11 5.72
C ASP A 405 31.19 -33.60 5.32
N LEU A 406 30.00 -34.20 5.48
CA LEU A 406 29.73 -35.60 5.11
C LEU A 406 29.87 -35.84 3.59
N CYS A 407 29.36 -34.93 2.76
CA CYS A 407 29.42 -35.03 1.31
C CYS A 407 30.79 -34.65 0.70
N LYS A 408 31.75 -34.24 1.54
CA LYS A 408 33.07 -33.71 1.14
C LYS A 408 32.94 -32.63 0.07
N GLY A 409 32.08 -31.64 0.31
CA GLY A 409 31.91 -30.51 -0.59
C GLY A 409 33.18 -29.66 -0.65
N ASP A 410 33.66 -29.33 -1.86
CA ASP A 410 34.82 -28.45 -2.01
C ASP A 410 34.41 -26.99 -1.73
N ALA A 411 34.91 -26.44 -0.62
CA ALA A 411 34.68 -25.06 -0.21
C ALA A 411 35.69 -24.07 -0.82
N ALA A 412 36.69 -24.53 -1.57
CA ALA A 412 37.70 -23.66 -2.19
C ALA A 412 37.10 -22.52 -3.05
N PRO A 413 36.03 -22.74 -3.86
CA PRO A 413 35.40 -21.66 -4.62
C PRO A 413 34.72 -20.59 -3.76
N LEU A 414 34.30 -20.94 -2.53
CA LEU A 414 33.67 -20.01 -1.59
C LEU A 414 34.71 -19.22 -0.80
N MET A 415 35.84 -19.83 -0.44
CA MET A 415 36.94 -19.17 0.29
C MET A 415 37.53 -17.99 -0.49
N VAL A 416 37.63 -18.10 -1.82
CA VAL A 416 38.15 -17.03 -2.70
C VAL A 416 37.17 -15.85 -2.80
N LEU A 417 35.86 -16.10 -2.68
CA LEU A 417 34.82 -15.08 -2.89
C LEU A 417 34.38 -14.38 -1.60
N LEU A 418 34.44 -15.06 -0.45
CA LEU A 418 33.89 -14.57 0.81
C LEU A 418 34.95 -14.32 1.89
N GLY A 419 36.18 -14.84 1.76
CA GLY A 419 37.20 -14.79 2.84
C GLY A 419 37.05 -15.95 3.84
N ASN A 420 37.58 -15.80 5.06
CA ASN A 420 37.55 -16.82 6.13
C ASN A 420 36.15 -17.01 6.74
N HIS A 421 35.16 -17.40 5.94
CA HIS A 421 33.85 -17.87 6.43
C HIS A 421 33.76 -19.39 6.27
N THR A 422 34.50 -20.11 7.12
CA THR A 422 34.43 -21.59 7.22
C THR A 422 33.16 -22.08 7.89
N GLN A 423 32.27 -21.17 8.33
CA GLN A 423 31.01 -21.46 9.02
C GLN A 423 29.82 -21.07 8.14
N VAL A 424 28.71 -21.79 8.29
CA VAL A 424 27.47 -21.57 7.54
C VAL A 424 26.64 -20.51 8.27
N ASP A 425 26.62 -19.30 7.74
CA ASP A 425 25.86 -18.13 8.22
C ASP A 425 24.66 -17.88 7.30
N LEU A 426 23.63 -17.18 7.79
CA LEU A 426 22.42 -16.80 7.03
C LEU A 426 22.70 -16.23 5.63
N VAL A 427 23.79 -15.47 5.49
CA VAL A 427 24.18 -14.86 4.21
C VAL A 427 24.77 -15.89 3.24
N ASN A 428 25.49 -16.90 3.74
CA ASN A 428 26.22 -17.85 2.90
C ASN A 428 25.46 -19.19 2.70
N VAL A 429 24.43 -19.51 3.49
CA VAL A 429 23.65 -20.77 3.43
C VAL A 429 23.26 -21.15 2.01
N ARG A 430 22.70 -20.20 1.26
CA ARG A 430 22.19 -20.44 -0.10
C ARG A 430 23.29 -20.92 -1.06
N ARG A 431 24.53 -20.50 -0.82
CA ARG A 431 25.69 -20.84 -1.63
C ARG A 431 26.23 -22.21 -1.23
N PHE A 432 26.31 -22.50 0.07
CA PHE A 432 26.60 -23.84 0.59
C PHE A 432 25.60 -24.88 0.08
N LEU A 433 24.30 -24.58 0.13
CA LEU A 433 23.24 -25.46 -0.40
C LEU A 433 23.39 -25.72 -1.89
N LYS A 434 23.79 -24.73 -2.70
CA LYS A 434 23.98 -24.91 -4.14
C LYS A 434 25.18 -25.81 -4.47
N ILE A 435 26.26 -25.72 -3.70
CA ILE A 435 27.41 -26.62 -3.86
C ILE A 435 27.06 -28.03 -3.40
N LEU A 436 26.36 -28.13 -2.27
CA LEU A 436 25.86 -29.40 -1.75
C LEU A 436 24.92 -30.08 -2.76
N GLU A 437 23.98 -29.33 -3.35
CA GLU A 437 23.06 -29.81 -4.38
C GLU A 437 23.80 -30.35 -5.61
N ARG A 438 24.76 -29.60 -6.14
CA ARG A 438 25.61 -30.06 -7.25
C ARG A 438 26.37 -31.34 -6.90
N ARG A 439 26.96 -31.39 -5.71
CA ARG A 439 27.72 -32.55 -5.25
C ARG A 439 26.83 -33.78 -5.07
N ILE A 440 25.65 -33.62 -4.49
CA ILE A 440 24.66 -34.70 -4.36
C ILE A 440 24.22 -35.17 -5.75
N PHE A 441 23.97 -34.25 -6.68
CA PHE A 441 23.62 -34.60 -8.06
C PHE A 441 24.74 -35.37 -8.75
N ASP A 442 26.00 -34.94 -8.61
CA ASP A 442 27.16 -35.64 -9.18
C ASP A 442 27.33 -37.05 -8.59
N ILE A 443 27.18 -37.19 -7.26
CA ILE A 443 27.22 -38.50 -6.59
C ILE A 443 26.08 -39.37 -7.12
N THR A 444 24.86 -38.84 -7.19
CA THR A 444 23.67 -39.56 -7.68
C THR A 444 23.86 -40.01 -9.13
N ALA A 445 24.38 -39.14 -10.00
CA ALA A 445 24.69 -39.45 -11.39
C ALA A 445 25.81 -40.49 -11.50
N SER A 446 26.84 -40.41 -10.66
CA SER A 446 27.93 -41.40 -10.64
C SER A 446 27.45 -42.79 -10.22
N VAL A 447 26.61 -42.87 -9.17
CA VAL A 447 25.99 -44.12 -8.73
C VAL A 447 25.04 -44.65 -9.79
N TYR A 448 24.22 -43.79 -10.41
CA TYR A 448 23.31 -44.16 -11.50
C TYR A 448 24.05 -44.81 -12.69
N VAL A 449 25.22 -44.28 -13.07
CA VAL A 449 26.06 -44.83 -14.14
C VAL A 449 26.77 -46.10 -13.68
N MET A 450 27.36 -46.12 -12.48
CA MET A 450 28.07 -47.30 -11.95
C MET A 450 27.15 -48.52 -11.79
N GLU A 451 25.92 -48.33 -11.29
CA GLU A 451 24.93 -49.42 -11.16
C GLU A 451 24.51 -50.01 -12.51
N ARG A 452 24.54 -49.21 -13.59
CA ARG A 452 24.16 -49.64 -14.94
C ARG A 452 25.34 -50.14 -15.79
N GLN A 453 26.58 -49.86 -15.39
CA GLN A 453 27.79 -50.40 -16.01
C GLN A 453 28.20 -51.75 -15.42
N SER A 454 27.76 -52.08 -14.20
CA SER A 454 28.04 -53.38 -13.60
C SER A 454 27.05 -54.44 -14.12
N ASP A 455 27.48 -55.26 -15.08
CA ASP A 455 26.72 -56.41 -15.60
C ASP A 455 26.51 -57.56 -14.58
N ALA A 456 26.84 -57.35 -13.30
CA ALA A 456 27.00 -58.41 -12.30
C ALA A 456 25.97 -58.39 -11.16
N ARG A 457 24.76 -57.84 -11.35
CA ARG A 457 23.69 -57.95 -10.33
C ARG A 457 22.41 -58.57 -10.88
N SER A 458 22.06 -59.72 -10.31
CA SER A 458 20.92 -60.57 -10.65
C SER A 458 19.60 -60.16 -9.97
N TYR A 459 19.47 -58.94 -9.43
CA TYR A 459 18.23 -58.44 -8.82
C TYR A 459 18.02 -56.94 -9.11
N PRO A 460 16.78 -56.50 -9.45
CA PRO A 460 16.53 -55.17 -10.02
C PRO A 460 16.20 -54.12 -8.95
N ASP A 461 16.90 -54.12 -7.82
CA ASP A 461 16.69 -53.10 -6.78
C ASP A 461 17.79 -52.04 -6.88
N TYR A 462 17.59 -51.08 -7.80
CA TYR A 462 18.50 -49.96 -8.00
C TYR A 462 18.35 -48.95 -6.85
N VAL A 463 19.47 -48.52 -6.25
CA VAL A 463 19.45 -47.50 -5.19
C VAL A 463 18.99 -46.15 -5.76
N VAL A 464 19.30 -45.87 -7.03
CA VAL A 464 18.82 -44.69 -7.76
C VAL A 464 17.79 -45.10 -8.81
N LYS A 465 16.51 -44.92 -8.48
CA LYS A 465 15.38 -45.09 -9.41
C LYS A 465 15.47 -44.08 -10.57
N GLN A 466 14.96 -44.42 -11.75
CA GLN A 466 14.96 -43.55 -12.94
C GLN A 466 14.51 -42.12 -12.59
N ILE A 467 15.28 -41.12 -13.03
CA ILE A 467 14.99 -39.69 -12.89
C ILE A 467 14.14 -39.20 -14.08
N GLU A 468 13.37 -40.09 -14.70
CA GLU A 468 12.19 -39.67 -15.45
C GLU A 468 11.06 -39.68 -14.46
N LYS A 469 10.56 -38.49 -14.11
CA LYS A 469 9.30 -38.35 -13.41
C LYS A 469 8.22 -38.76 -14.41
N VAL A 470 7.99 -40.07 -14.55
CA VAL A 470 6.78 -40.58 -15.17
C VAL A 470 5.66 -40.15 -14.22
N CYS A 471 4.95 -39.08 -14.56
CA CYS A 471 3.61 -38.88 -14.02
C CYS A 471 2.81 -40.07 -14.56
N GLU A 472 2.77 -41.16 -13.81
CA GLU A 472 2.13 -42.40 -14.25
C GLU A 472 0.68 -42.12 -14.64
N TRP A 473 0.02 -41.16 -13.99
CA TRP A 473 -1.27 -40.59 -14.40
C TRP A 473 -1.36 -39.11 -14.01
N PRO A 474 -2.11 -38.26 -14.75
CA PRO A 474 -2.54 -36.97 -14.24
C PRO A 474 -3.29 -37.21 -12.93
N THR A 475 -2.94 -36.51 -11.85
CA THR A 475 -3.74 -36.55 -10.62
C THR A 475 -5.18 -36.21 -10.99
N ASP A 476 -6.11 -37.12 -10.71
CA ASP A 476 -7.52 -36.90 -11.04
C ASP A 476 -7.97 -35.65 -10.27
N ILE A 477 -8.64 -34.73 -10.96
CA ILE A 477 -9.14 -33.49 -10.37
C ILE A 477 -10.03 -33.78 -9.16
N ASN A 478 -10.67 -34.97 -9.14
CA ASN A 478 -11.52 -35.43 -8.05
C ASN A 478 -10.74 -35.74 -6.76
N ASP A 479 -9.44 -36.04 -6.83
CA ASP A 479 -8.60 -36.28 -5.65
C ASP A 479 -8.11 -34.98 -4.98
N ILE A 480 -8.14 -33.86 -5.73
CA ILE A 480 -7.73 -32.53 -5.26
C ILE A 480 -8.94 -31.72 -4.79
N VAL A 481 -10.11 -31.94 -5.40
CA VAL A 481 -11.34 -31.20 -5.13
C VAL A 481 -12.44 -32.20 -4.76
N LEU A 482 -12.74 -32.31 -3.45
CA LEU A 482 -13.77 -33.23 -2.92
C LEU A 482 -15.13 -33.11 -3.62
N THR A 483 -15.50 -31.91 -4.08
CA THR A 483 -16.70 -31.64 -4.89
C THR A 483 -16.52 -30.35 -5.69
N GLN A 484 -16.84 -30.36 -6.98
CA GLN A 484 -16.88 -29.14 -7.80
C GLN A 484 -17.98 -28.18 -7.29
N GLN A 485 -17.68 -26.88 -7.23
CA GLN A 485 -18.66 -25.85 -6.86
C GLN A 485 -19.84 -25.89 -7.84
N CYS A 486 -21.06 -25.78 -7.29
CA CYS A 486 -22.28 -25.76 -8.10
C CYS A 486 -22.24 -24.56 -9.06
N PRO A 487 -22.50 -24.72 -10.39
CA PRO A 487 -22.38 -23.63 -11.36
C PRO A 487 -23.23 -22.40 -11.01
N GLU A 488 -24.45 -22.61 -10.52
CA GLU A 488 -25.34 -21.52 -10.07
C GLU A 488 -24.83 -20.80 -8.81
N CYS A 489 -24.09 -21.51 -7.95
CA CYS A 489 -23.50 -20.94 -6.73
C CYS A 489 -22.25 -20.13 -7.08
N ALA A 490 -21.50 -20.55 -8.10
CA ALA A 490 -20.38 -19.80 -8.65
C ALA A 490 -20.86 -18.56 -9.42
N GLU A 491 -21.95 -18.67 -10.19
CA GLU A 491 -22.58 -17.54 -10.90
C GLU A 491 -23.20 -16.53 -9.94
N GLY A 492 -23.94 -16.97 -8.92
CA GLY A 492 -24.48 -16.07 -7.89
C GLY A 492 -23.39 -15.35 -7.11
N GLU A 493 -22.22 -15.96 -6.93
CA GLU A 493 -21.07 -15.33 -6.29
C GLU A 493 -20.36 -14.33 -7.20
N ALA A 494 -20.25 -14.62 -8.49
CA ALA A 494 -19.76 -13.65 -9.48
C ALA A 494 -20.68 -12.41 -9.52
N PHE A 495 -22.00 -12.61 -9.53
CA PHE A 495 -22.97 -11.52 -9.50
C PHE A 495 -22.97 -10.72 -8.18
N ASN A 496 -22.79 -11.37 -7.02
CA ASN A 496 -22.70 -10.66 -5.74
C ASN A 496 -21.40 -9.87 -5.58
N MET A 497 -20.35 -10.18 -6.35
CA MET A 497 -19.14 -9.36 -6.43
C MET A 497 -19.31 -8.15 -7.36
N ASP A 498 -20.34 -8.15 -8.20
CA ASP A 498 -20.65 -7.10 -9.18
C ASP A 498 -21.63 -6.03 -8.63
N ASP A 499 -22.19 -6.21 -7.43
CA ASP A 499 -23.19 -5.29 -6.84
C ASP A 499 -22.58 -4.13 -6.04
N ALA A 500 -21.24 -4.03 -5.99
CA ALA A 500 -20.57 -2.79 -5.63
C ALA A 500 -20.56 -1.88 -6.87
N GLY A 501 -21.58 -1.03 -6.95
CA GLY A 501 -21.92 -0.22 -8.11
C GLY A 501 -20.74 0.41 -8.87
N ASP A 502 -20.91 0.39 -10.19
CA ASP A 502 -20.21 1.18 -11.21
C ASP A 502 -18.67 1.06 -11.25
N GLY A 503 -18.16 0.08 -12.01
CA GLY A 503 -16.75 0.05 -12.40
C GLY A 503 -16.23 -1.34 -12.71
N GLY A 504 -15.64 -1.50 -13.90
CA GLY A 504 -15.29 -2.80 -14.46
C GLY A 504 -14.35 -3.68 -13.61
N VAL A 505 -14.45 -4.98 -13.89
CA VAL A 505 -13.63 -6.09 -13.33
C VAL A 505 -12.17 -5.66 -13.12
N VAL A 506 -11.80 -5.35 -11.88
CA VAL A 506 -10.41 -5.07 -11.51
C VAL A 506 -9.68 -6.41 -11.46
N VAL A 507 -8.77 -6.63 -12.41
CA VAL A 507 -7.87 -7.78 -12.40
C VAL A 507 -6.99 -7.67 -11.16
N HIS A 508 -7.30 -8.48 -10.13
CA HIS A 508 -6.50 -8.55 -8.92
C HIS A 508 -5.05 -8.92 -9.25
N THR A 509 -4.10 -8.31 -8.54
CA THR A 509 -2.71 -8.76 -8.61
C THR A 509 -2.60 -10.20 -8.08
N VAL A 510 -1.57 -10.94 -8.50
CA VAL A 510 -1.41 -12.36 -8.10
C VAL A 510 -1.33 -12.53 -6.58
N GLU A 511 -0.84 -11.52 -5.87
CA GLU A 511 -0.75 -11.50 -4.40
C GLU A 511 -2.11 -11.24 -3.75
N GLU A 512 -2.87 -10.25 -4.22
CA GLU A 512 -4.24 -9.99 -3.76
C GLU A 512 -5.18 -11.15 -4.08
N ALA A 513 -5.03 -11.79 -5.24
CA ALA A 513 -5.80 -12.96 -5.63
C ALA A 513 -5.50 -14.16 -4.72
N LYS A 514 -4.22 -14.37 -4.35
CA LYS A 514 -3.83 -15.41 -3.39
C LYS A 514 -4.35 -15.13 -1.99
N GLN A 515 -4.32 -13.87 -1.56
CA GLN A 515 -4.81 -13.47 -0.25
C GLN A 515 -6.34 -13.63 -0.14
N LYS A 516 -7.09 -13.15 -1.13
CA LYS A 516 -8.54 -13.38 -1.20
C LYS A 516 -8.91 -14.85 -1.33
N LEU A 517 -8.15 -15.64 -2.08
CA LEU A 517 -8.35 -17.09 -2.18
C LEU A 517 -8.11 -17.77 -0.82
N HIS A 518 -7.07 -17.35 -0.08
CA HIS A 518 -6.78 -17.88 1.24
C HIS A 518 -7.87 -17.51 2.26
N GLU A 519 -8.32 -16.26 2.27
CA GLU A 519 -9.43 -15.80 3.10
C GLU A 519 -10.73 -16.55 2.75
N LYS A 520 -11.00 -16.78 1.46
CA LYS A 520 -12.18 -17.51 0.96
C LYS A 520 -12.16 -19.00 1.31
N VAL A 521 -11.02 -19.67 1.23
CA VAL A 521 -10.88 -21.09 1.59
C VAL A 521 -11.06 -21.31 3.10
N ASN A 522 -10.70 -20.32 3.92
CA ASN A 522 -10.81 -20.39 5.37
C ASN A 522 -12.19 -19.94 5.91
N GLN A 523 -13.07 -19.40 5.06
CA GLN A 523 -14.42 -19.03 5.47
C GLN A 523 -15.28 -20.29 5.70
N PRO A 524 -15.99 -20.40 6.84
CA PRO A 524 -16.84 -21.55 7.15
C PRO A 524 -18.01 -21.73 6.17
N GLU A 525 -18.38 -20.68 5.44
CA GLU A 525 -19.43 -20.67 4.41
C GLU A 525 -19.04 -21.44 3.14
N MET A 526 -17.74 -21.60 2.87
CA MET A 526 -17.24 -22.29 1.68
C MET A 526 -17.58 -23.78 1.70
N GLN A 527 -17.63 -24.40 2.89
CA GLN A 527 -18.04 -25.80 3.07
C GLN A 527 -19.51 -26.03 2.72
N TYR A 528 -20.37 -25.03 2.87
CA TYR A 528 -21.79 -25.10 2.48
C TYR A 528 -22.04 -24.83 1.00
N ARG A 529 -21.04 -24.33 0.25
CA ARG A 529 -21.13 -23.98 -1.18
C ARG A 529 -20.46 -25.00 -2.11
N LEU A 530 -19.58 -25.84 -1.55
CA LEU A 530 -18.98 -26.98 -2.22
C LEU A 530 -19.95 -28.16 -2.15
N HIS A 531 -20.91 -28.19 -3.08
CA HIS A 531 -21.85 -29.29 -3.24
C HIS A 531 -22.15 -29.52 -4.72
N SER A 532 -22.57 -30.74 -5.04
CA SER A 532 -23.02 -31.09 -6.39
C SER A 532 -24.32 -30.36 -6.75
N ILE A 533 -24.61 -30.23 -8.06
CA ILE A 533 -25.81 -29.54 -8.55
C ILE A 533 -27.13 -30.18 -8.04
N SER A 534 -27.10 -31.48 -7.72
CA SER A 534 -28.23 -32.24 -7.19
C SER A 534 -28.54 -31.94 -5.73
N GLN A 535 -27.55 -31.50 -4.95
CA GLN A 535 -27.69 -31.13 -3.54
C GLN A 535 -27.92 -29.62 -3.34
N CYS A 536 -27.97 -28.84 -4.43
CA CYS A 536 -28.17 -27.40 -4.38
C CYS A 536 -29.61 -27.04 -3.97
N ARG A 537 -29.72 -26.03 -3.10
CA ARG A 537 -31.02 -25.55 -2.59
C ARG A 537 -31.67 -24.51 -3.51
N LEU A 538 -30.99 -24.04 -4.56
CA LEU A 538 -31.51 -23.02 -5.48
C LEU A 538 -32.56 -23.61 -6.44
N PRO A 539 -33.71 -22.94 -6.69
CA PRO A 539 -34.80 -23.48 -7.51
C PRO A 539 -34.37 -23.89 -8.94
N ARG A 540 -33.54 -23.07 -9.58
CA ARG A 540 -33.05 -23.29 -10.96
C ARG A 540 -32.14 -24.51 -11.08
N SER A 541 -31.30 -24.74 -10.07
CA SER A 541 -30.41 -25.91 -10.01
C SER A 541 -31.18 -27.24 -9.90
N ARG A 542 -32.33 -27.26 -9.20
CA ARG A 542 -33.21 -28.44 -9.10
C ARG A 542 -33.87 -28.77 -10.44
N VAL A 543 -34.23 -27.75 -11.22
CA VAL A 543 -34.76 -27.90 -12.58
C VAL A 543 -33.69 -28.47 -13.53
N LEU A 544 -32.45 -28.00 -13.40
CA LEU A 544 -31.31 -28.51 -14.19
C LEU A 544 -30.92 -29.94 -13.80
N ALA A 545 -30.97 -30.28 -12.51
CA ALA A 545 -30.75 -31.64 -12.03
C ALA A 545 -31.85 -32.60 -12.52
N ALA A 546 -33.12 -32.19 -12.50
CA ALA A 546 -34.24 -32.98 -13.01
C ALA A 546 -34.15 -33.25 -14.53
N LYS A 547 -33.62 -32.29 -15.31
CA LYS A 547 -33.41 -32.46 -16.76
C LYS A 547 -32.27 -33.42 -17.14
N ARG A 548 -31.37 -33.76 -16.22
CA ARG A 548 -30.27 -34.72 -16.48
C ARG A 548 -30.67 -36.19 -16.30
N HIS A 549 -31.83 -36.46 -15.71
CA HIS A 549 -32.34 -37.81 -15.44
C HIS A 549 -33.50 -38.22 -16.37
N VAL A 550 -33.66 -37.51 -17.49
CA VAL A 550 -34.49 -37.86 -18.65
C VAL A 550 -33.56 -38.06 -19.83
#